data_AF-A0A2X1NCI0-F1
#
_entry.id   AF-A0A2X1NCI0-F1
#
_cell.length_a   1.000
_cell.length_b   1.000
_cell.length_c   1.000
_cell.angle_alpha   90.00
_cell.angle_beta   90.00
_cell.angle_gamma   90.00
#
_symmetry.space_group_name_H-M   'P 1'
#
loop_
_entity.id
_entity.type
_entity.pdbx_description
1 polymer ?
#
loop_
_entity_poly.entity_id
_entity_poly.type
_entity_poly.pdbx_seq_one_letter_code
_entity_poly.pdbx_strand_id
1 'polypeptide(L)'
;MQPVINAPEIATAREQQLFNGKNFHVFIYNKTESISGLHQHDYYEFTLVLTGRYFQEINGKRVLLERGDFVFIPLGSHHQSFYEFGATRILNVGISKRFLSSITCHCCLIALSLRRYTGPITLFSPMWKQ
;
A
#
# COMPACT_ATOMS: atom_id res chain seq x y z
N MET A 1 23.19 -18.37 -26.07
CA MET A 1 21.82 -17.92 -25.78
C MET A 1 21.80 -17.37 -24.36
N GLN A 2 21.57 -16.07 -24.17
CA GLN A 2 21.31 -15.52 -22.84
C GLN A 2 19.97 -16.07 -22.33
N PRO A 3 19.83 -16.35 -21.03
CA PRO A 3 18.53 -16.74 -20.49
C PRO A 3 17.61 -15.53 -20.61
N VAL A 4 16.53 -15.67 -21.38
CA VAL A 4 15.39 -14.76 -21.29
C VAL A 4 14.79 -15.00 -19.91
N ILE A 5 15.17 -14.15 -18.96
CA ILE A 5 14.55 -14.13 -17.63
C ILE A 5 13.15 -13.58 -17.87
N ASN A 6 12.17 -14.46 -18.03
CA ASN A 6 10.77 -14.06 -18.09
C ASN A 6 10.50 -13.21 -16.84
N ALA A 7 10.12 -11.95 -17.04
CA ALA A 7 9.74 -11.10 -15.93
C ALA A 7 8.63 -11.81 -15.12
N PRO A 8 8.68 -11.79 -13.79
CA PRO A 8 7.65 -12.43 -12.99
C PRO A 8 6.28 -11.87 -13.39
N GLU A 9 5.33 -12.75 -13.70
CA GLU A 9 3.96 -12.35 -14.02
C GLU A 9 3.38 -11.52 -12.86
N ILE A 10 2.87 -10.33 -13.18
CA ILE A 10 2.28 -9.44 -12.18
C ILE A 10 0.86 -9.93 -11.91
N ALA A 11 0.63 -10.46 -10.71
CA ALA A 11 -0.71 -10.83 -10.27
C ALA A 11 -1.60 -9.60 -10.16
N THR A 12 -2.86 -9.69 -10.62
CA THR A 12 -3.84 -8.61 -10.50
C THR A 12 -4.98 -9.04 -9.58
N ALA A 13 -5.04 -8.45 -8.39
CA ALA A 13 -6.15 -8.66 -7.45
C ALA A 13 -7.32 -7.74 -7.80
N ARG A 14 -8.54 -8.28 -7.86
CA ARG A 14 -9.73 -7.52 -8.26
C ARG A 14 -10.60 -7.17 -7.07
N GLU A 15 -11.17 -5.98 -7.12
CA GLU A 15 -12.11 -5.42 -6.16
C GLU A 15 -13.25 -6.40 -5.85
N GLN A 16 -13.82 -6.99 -6.91
CA GLN A 16 -14.95 -7.94 -6.83
C GLN A 16 -14.60 -9.19 -6.03
N GLN A 17 -13.35 -9.66 -6.12
CA GLN A 17 -12.89 -10.86 -5.41
C GLN A 17 -12.71 -10.59 -3.91
N LEU A 18 -12.41 -9.34 -3.53
CA LEU A 18 -11.94 -9.00 -2.21
C LEU A 18 -13.00 -8.33 -1.33
N PHE A 19 -13.85 -7.46 -1.91
CA PHE A 19 -14.84 -6.73 -1.15
C PHE A 19 -16.22 -7.39 -1.13
N ASN A 20 -16.52 -8.30 -2.07
CA ASN A 20 -17.81 -9.01 -2.15
C ASN A 20 -19.02 -8.04 -2.01
N GLY A 21 -19.00 -6.93 -2.75
CA GLY A 21 -20.04 -5.88 -2.72
C GLY A 21 -19.93 -4.87 -1.58
N LYS A 22 -18.95 -4.98 -0.68
CA LYS A 22 -18.66 -3.97 0.35
C LYS A 22 -17.83 -2.80 -0.20
N ASN A 23 -17.86 -1.70 0.52
CA ASN A 23 -17.16 -0.46 0.15
C ASN A 23 -15.67 -0.46 0.53
N PHE A 24 -15.32 -1.17 1.59
CA PHE A 24 -13.97 -1.28 2.09
C PHE A 24 -13.79 -2.60 2.83
N HIS A 25 -12.56 -3.09 2.92
CA HIS A 25 -12.15 -4.07 3.92
C HIS A 25 -11.17 -3.40 4.88
N VAL A 26 -11.15 -3.85 6.12
CA VAL A 26 -10.15 -3.42 7.11
C VAL A 26 -9.64 -4.67 7.81
N PHE A 27 -8.34 -4.88 7.78
CA PHE A 27 -7.70 -6.00 8.45
C PHE A 27 -6.52 -5.52 9.29
N ILE A 28 -6.35 -6.12 10.45
CA ILE A 28 -5.11 -6.04 11.21
C ILE A 28 -4.35 -7.33 10.95
N TYR A 29 -3.22 -7.22 10.26
CA TYR A 29 -2.35 -8.35 10.01
C TYR A 29 -1.15 -8.32 10.94
N ASN A 30 -0.70 -9.51 11.34
CA ASN A 30 0.64 -9.72 11.88
C ASN A 30 1.43 -10.50 10.83
N LYS A 31 2.34 -9.82 10.12
CA LYS A 31 3.07 -10.38 8.98
C LYS A 31 4.53 -10.59 9.33
N THR A 32 5.04 -11.77 9.04
CA THR A 32 6.47 -12.13 9.06
C THR A 32 7.02 -12.31 7.65
N GLU A 33 6.16 -12.43 6.65
CA GLU A 33 6.50 -12.58 5.23
C GLU A 33 5.39 -12.01 4.34
N SER A 34 5.69 -11.84 3.06
CA SER A 34 4.72 -11.40 2.06
C SER A 34 4.15 -12.59 1.31
N ILE A 35 2.83 -12.75 1.36
CA ILE A 35 2.12 -13.87 0.73
C ILE A 35 1.78 -13.57 -0.73
N SER A 36 1.49 -12.31 -1.06
CA SER A 36 1.02 -11.93 -2.40
C SER A 36 2.14 -11.66 -3.41
N GLY A 37 3.36 -11.38 -2.95
CA GLY A 37 4.47 -11.01 -3.83
C GLY A 37 4.22 -9.71 -4.62
N LEU A 38 4.86 -9.59 -5.79
CA LEU A 38 4.66 -8.46 -6.71
C LEU A 38 3.30 -8.54 -7.39
N HIS A 39 2.46 -7.54 -7.14
CA HIS A 39 1.11 -7.53 -7.67
C HIS A 39 0.59 -6.10 -7.84
N GLN A 40 -0.62 -5.99 -8.40
CA GLN A 40 -1.38 -4.76 -8.51
C GLN A 40 -2.86 -5.03 -8.23
N HIS A 41 -3.63 -3.95 -8.07
CA HIS A 41 -5.07 -4.04 -7.88
C HIS A 41 -5.84 -2.84 -8.44
N ASP A 42 -7.14 -3.03 -8.69
CA ASP A 42 -8.10 -2.05 -9.21
C ASP A 42 -8.89 -1.29 -8.11
N TYR A 43 -8.46 -1.41 -6.85
CA TYR A 43 -8.94 -0.65 -5.70
C TYR A 43 -7.82 0.21 -5.10
N TYR A 44 -8.17 1.08 -4.13
CA TYR A 44 -7.19 1.86 -3.37
C TYR A 44 -6.75 1.08 -2.14
N GLU A 45 -5.46 1.11 -1.81
CA GLU A 45 -4.96 0.49 -0.59
C GLU A 45 -4.19 1.50 0.26
N PHE A 46 -4.34 1.39 1.58
CA PHE A 46 -3.42 2.01 2.52
C PHE A 46 -3.04 1.08 3.65
N THR A 47 -1.83 1.33 4.16
CA THR A 47 -1.28 0.61 5.29
C THR A 47 -0.75 1.59 6.34
N LEU A 48 -1.08 1.33 7.61
CA LEU A 48 -0.48 1.98 8.77
C LEU A 48 0.29 0.94 9.58
N VAL A 49 1.55 1.24 9.94
CA VAL A 49 2.35 0.35 10.78
C VAL A 49 2.01 0.58 12.26
N LEU A 50 1.49 -0.46 12.91
CA LEU A 50 1.15 -0.44 14.33
C LEU A 50 2.35 -0.81 15.20
N THR A 51 3.12 -1.82 14.79
CA THR A 51 4.38 -2.25 15.44
C THR A 51 5.31 -2.91 14.43
N GLY A 52 6.61 -2.91 14.70
CA GLY A 52 7.62 -3.46 13.80
C GLY A 52 7.98 -2.48 12.69
N ARG A 53 8.56 -3.01 11.61
CA ARG A 53 8.96 -2.24 10.43
C ARG A 53 9.20 -3.17 9.24
N TYR A 54 9.00 -2.65 8.05
CA TYR A 54 9.13 -3.43 6.82
C TYR A 54 9.41 -2.54 5.62
N PHE A 55 9.93 -3.11 4.53
CA PHE A 55 10.06 -2.36 3.27
C PHE A 55 8.79 -2.49 2.43
N GLN A 56 8.31 -1.37 1.91
CA GLN A 56 7.31 -1.33 0.86
C GLN A 56 7.98 -0.87 -0.44
N GLU A 57 7.80 -1.65 -1.51
CA GLU A 57 8.18 -1.25 -2.85
C GLU A 57 6.93 -0.91 -3.65
N ILE A 58 6.94 0.26 -4.31
CA ILE A 58 5.85 0.72 -5.17
C ILE A 58 6.48 1.29 -6.44
N ASN A 59 6.12 0.73 -7.60
CA ASN A 59 6.63 1.10 -8.92
C ASN A 59 8.17 1.15 -8.96
N GLY A 60 8.83 0.15 -8.36
CA GLY A 60 10.29 0.05 -8.29
C GLY A 60 10.97 0.95 -7.26
N LYS A 61 10.22 1.81 -6.54
CA LYS A 61 10.76 2.62 -5.45
C LYS A 61 10.53 1.94 -4.12
N ARG A 62 11.61 1.64 -3.41
CA ARG A 62 11.59 1.01 -2.08
C ARG A 62 11.63 2.06 -0.97
N VAL A 63 10.83 1.87 0.07
CA VAL A 63 10.74 2.74 1.26
C VAL A 63 10.68 1.87 2.51
N LEU A 64 11.40 2.26 3.56
CA LEU A 64 11.27 1.66 4.89
C LEU A 64 10.09 2.32 5.61
N LEU A 65 9.20 1.52 6.17
CA LEU A 65 8.08 1.97 7.01
C LEU A 65 8.26 1.43 8.41
N GLU A 66 8.21 2.31 9.40
CA GLU A 66 8.30 2.01 10.82
C GLU A 66 7.00 2.36 11.56
N ARG A 67 6.89 2.01 12.83
CA ARG A 67 5.69 2.28 13.64
C ARG A 67 5.25 3.74 13.51
N GLY A 68 3.98 3.93 13.17
CA GLY A 68 3.36 5.24 12.96
C GLY A 68 3.37 5.69 11.52
N ASP A 69 4.21 5.11 10.66
CA ASP A 69 4.22 5.43 9.25
C ASP A 69 2.99 4.89 8.54
N PHE A 70 2.58 5.66 7.54
CA PHE A 70 1.46 5.37 6.66
C PHE A 70 1.94 5.39 5.21
N VAL A 71 1.45 4.43 4.43
CA VAL A 71 1.67 4.40 2.98
C VAL A 71 0.34 4.26 2.25
N PHE A 72 0.21 5.01 1.17
CA PHE A 72 -0.90 4.93 0.24
C PHE A 72 -0.42 4.26 -1.06
N ILE A 73 -1.17 3.29 -1.56
CA ILE A 73 -0.90 2.57 -2.79
C ILE A 73 -1.97 2.97 -3.82
N PRO A 74 -1.62 3.78 -4.82
CA PRO A 74 -2.54 4.19 -5.85
C PRO A 74 -2.98 3.01 -6.71
N LEU A 75 -4.19 3.14 -7.25
CA LEU A 75 -4.76 2.21 -8.21
C LEU A 75 -3.80 1.93 -9.37
N GLY A 76 -3.62 0.65 -9.71
CA GLY A 76 -2.73 0.21 -10.79
C GLY A 76 -1.24 0.31 -10.50
N SER A 77 -0.82 0.64 -9.27
CA SER A 77 0.60 0.60 -8.90
C SER A 77 1.06 -0.83 -8.67
N HIS A 78 2.20 -1.19 -9.25
CA HIS A 78 2.86 -2.46 -8.96
C HIS A 78 3.56 -2.34 -7.61
N HIS A 79 3.29 -3.25 -6.68
CA HIS A 79 3.85 -3.16 -5.35
C HIS A 79 4.03 -4.52 -4.69
N GLN A 80 4.93 -4.55 -3.71
CA GLN A 80 5.24 -5.69 -2.86
C GLN A 80 5.82 -5.23 -1.53
N SER A 81 5.74 -6.08 -0.51
CA SER A 81 6.23 -5.81 0.84
C SER A 81 7.31 -6.82 1.21
N PHE A 82 8.29 -6.41 2.03
CA PHE A 82 9.36 -7.27 2.51
C PHE A 82 9.52 -7.13 4.03
N TYR A 83 9.34 -8.24 4.75
CA TYR A 83 9.32 -8.30 6.21
C TYR A 83 10.66 -8.84 6.75
N GLU A 84 11.74 -8.12 6.48
CA GLU A 84 13.12 -8.55 6.80
C GLU A 84 13.50 -8.33 8.28
N PHE A 85 12.66 -7.62 9.05
CA PHE A 85 12.95 -7.23 10.44
C PHE A 85 12.12 -7.98 11.49
N GLY A 86 11.51 -9.10 11.09
CA GLY A 86 10.62 -9.90 11.94
C GLY A 86 9.15 -9.47 11.86
N ALA A 87 8.38 -9.90 12.86
CA ALA A 87 6.93 -9.72 12.88
C ALA A 87 6.53 -8.23 12.90
N THR A 88 5.75 -7.82 11.91
CA THR A 88 5.23 -6.46 11.77
C THR A 88 3.71 -6.49 11.80
N ARG A 89 3.13 -5.67 12.67
CA ARG A 89 1.68 -5.54 12.79
C ARG A 89 1.22 -4.32 12.02
N ILE A 90 0.32 -4.52 11.08
CA ILE A 90 -0.18 -3.45 10.21
C ILE A 90 -1.70 -3.38 10.24
N LEU A 91 -2.24 -2.17 10.13
CA LEU A 91 -3.62 -1.94 9.73
C LEU A 91 -3.62 -1.76 8.21
N ASN A 92 -4.25 -2.68 7.49
CA ASN A 92 -4.36 -2.66 6.04
C ASN A 92 -5.82 -2.42 5.64
N VAL A 93 -6.03 -1.50 4.71
CA VAL A 93 -7.37 -1.10 4.30
C VAL A 93 -7.39 -0.97 2.78
N GLY A 94 -8.21 -1.80 2.16
CA GLY A 94 -8.62 -1.65 0.78
C GLY A 94 -9.94 -0.89 0.71
N ILE A 95 -10.04 0.09 -0.19
CA ILE A 95 -11.25 0.86 -0.47
C ILE A 95 -11.62 0.75 -1.94
N SER A 96 -12.89 0.46 -2.22
CA SER A 96 -13.42 0.38 -3.57
C SER A 96 -13.27 1.70 -4.31
N LYS A 97 -12.97 1.60 -5.61
CA LYS A 97 -12.83 2.78 -6.47
C LYS A 97 -14.12 3.60 -6.45
N ARG A 98 -15.27 2.92 -6.53
CA ARG A 98 -16.59 3.55 -6.53
C ARG A 98 -16.87 4.32 -5.24
N PHE A 99 -16.58 3.72 -4.08
CA PHE A 99 -16.86 4.35 -2.79
C PHE A 99 -15.97 5.55 -2.55
N LEU A 100 -14.66 5.42 -2.77
CA LEU A 100 -13.76 6.55 -2.60
C LEU A 100 -14.14 7.69 -3.55
N SER A 101 -14.49 7.38 -4.80
CA SER A 101 -14.96 8.39 -5.76
C SER A 101 -16.26 9.08 -5.33
N SER A 102 -17.16 8.39 -4.61
CA SER A 102 -18.41 9.00 -4.12
C SER A 102 -18.22 9.93 -2.92
N ILE A 103 -17.23 9.65 -2.06
CA ILE A 103 -16.97 10.45 -0.85
C ILE A 103 -16.03 11.60 -1.15
N THR A 104 -15.18 11.43 -2.16
CA THR A 104 -14.13 12.39 -2.46
C THR A 104 -14.56 13.29 -3.60
N CYS A 105 -14.84 14.56 -3.31
CA CYS A 105 -14.88 15.60 -4.34
C CYS A 105 -13.54 15.59 -5.10
N HIS A 106 -13.53 15.83 -6.41
CA HIS A 106 -12.32 15.79 -7.26
C HIS A 106 -11.11 16.52 -6.62
N CYS A 107 -11.34 17.57 -5.83
CA CYS A 107 -10.30 18.30 -5.09
C CYS A 107 -9.61 17.52 -3.94
N CYS A 108 -10.29 16.60 -3.25
CA CYS A 108 -9.70 15.86 -2.11
C CYS A 108 -8.84 14.67 -2.58
N LEU A 109 -9.16 14.04 -3.72
CA LEU A 109 -8.29 13.04 -4.36
C LEU A 109 -6.98 13.70 -4.77
N ILE A 110 -7.08 14.92 -5.30
CA ILE A 110 -5.96 15.79 -5.63
C ILE A 110 -5.16 16.14 -4.37
N ALA A 111 -5.76 16.46 -3.21
CA ALA A 111 -4.99 16.70 -1.98
C ALA A 111 -4.22 15.47 -1.45
N LEU A 112 -4.83 14.27 -1.52
CA LEU A 112 -4.20 12.99 -1.16
C LEU A 112 -3.08 12.58 -2.16
N SER A 113 -3.18 13.02 -3.42
CA SER A 113 -2.20 12.74 -4.48
C SER A 113 -1.18 13.86 -4.76
N LEU A 114 -1.46 15.12 -4.43
CA LEU A 114 -0.57 16.29 -4.60
C LEU A 114 0.45 16.42 -3.47
N ARG A 115 0.22 15.84 -2.29
CA ARG A 115 1.32 15.61 -1.32
C ARG A 115 2.43 14.71 -1.88
N ARG A 116 2.28 14.18 -3.10
CA ARG A 116 3.20 13.26 -3.75
C ARG A 116 4.08 13.84 -4.86
N TYR A 117 3.98 15.13 -5.22
CA TYR A 117 4.80 15.68 -6.30
C TYR A 117 5.60 16.97 -6.01
N THR A 118 5.60 17.48 -4.77
CA THR A 118 6.50 18.58 -4.38
C THR A 118 7.22 18.23 -3.07
N GLY A 119 8.44 17.69 -3.16
CA GLY A 119 9.34 17.52 -2.01
C GLY A 119 9.32 16.13 -1.34
N PRO A 120 10.34 15.82 -0.51
CA PRO A 120 10.74 14.47 -0.17
C PRO A 120 9.62 13.72 0.55
N ILE A 121 9.58 12.41 0.30
CA ILE A 121 8.75 11.39 0.97
C ILE A 121 8.53 11.80 2.42
N THR A 122 7.38 12.41 2.70
CA THR A 122 7.08 12.89 4.05
C THR A 122 6.64 11.67 4.83
N LEU A 123 7.61 10.99 5.47
CA LEU A 123 7.36 10.24 6.69
C LEU A 123 6.64 11.18 7.64
N PHE A 124 5.35 10.95 7.88
CA PHE A 124 4.69 11.52 9.05
C PHE A 124 5.13 10.70 10.26
N SER A 125 6.35 10.96 10.75
CA SER A 125 6.71 10.62 12.12
C SER A 125 5.86 11.49 13.03
N PRO A 126 5.04 10.94 13.95
CA PRO A 126 4.27 11.76 14.87
C PRO A 126 5.24 12.52 15.77
N MET A 127 5.24 13.83 15.58
CA MET A 127 5.98 14.81 16.36
C MET A 127 5.33 14.95 17.75
N TRP A 128 5.48 13.94 18.61
CA TRP A 128 5.32 14.02 20.07
C TRP A 128 6.18 12.94 20.74
N LYS A 129 7.46 13.26 20.90
CA LYS A 129 8.31 12.75 21.99
C LYS A 129 9.13 13.93 22.50
N GLN A 130 8.61 14.60 23.53
CA GLN A 130 9.45 15.16 24.59
C GLN A 130 9.52 14.10 25.68
#